data_AF-S7J4F1-F1
#
_entry.id   AF-S7J4F1-F1
#
_cell.length_a   1.000
_cell.length_b   1.000
_cell.length_c   1.000
_cell.angle_alpha   90.00
_cell.angle_beta   90.00
_cell.angle_gamma   90.00
#
_symmetry.space_group_name_H-M   'P 1'
#
loop_
_entity.id
_entity.type
_entity.pdbx_description
1 polymer ?
#
loop_
_entity_poly.entity_id
_entity_poly.type
_entity_poly.pdbx_seq_one_letter_code
_entity_poly.pdbx_strand_id
1 'polypeptide(L)'
;MNSGKIAAFPTETVYGLGISIRFSEFQDQLYAIKSREKTKQLVIYVNSIQEMQDIACSELSPKSIKLADTFLPGPLTLVIQHNNPNFIEKTIGFRISSHPVVRELINNVGPLLGTSANISNFPPAITYAEVQQDFLDKDIAILSGTCDFGLETTVVDPENLKIYREGLVPCSQLENIFGASFKIEQTSTKKPWQIYSFKTLKLLHQFVEQYSFPYGLIVENPSPSNFYPSLRKVMSTKEKTVLFVYDPITSLYPEMAPYLVPYLVNI
;
A
#
# COMPACT_ATOMS: atom_id res chain seq x y z
N MET A 1 16.46 14.62 4.75
CA MET A 1 16.76 13.24 5.20
C MET A 1 18.22 13.03 5.62
N ASN A 2 19.19 13.78 5.08
CA ASN A 2 20.62 13.73 5.51
C ASN A 2 20.89 14.12 6.98
N SER A 3 19.89 14.59 7.71
CA SER A 3 19.96 14.99 9.13
C SER A 3 19.01 14.17 10.02
N GLY A 4 18.64 12.96 9.61
CA GLY A 4 17.70 12.11 10.36
C GLY A 4 16.22 12.55 10.29
N LYS A 5 15.90 13.58 9.49
CA LYS A 5 14.50 14.00 9.29
C LYS A 5 13.71 13.02 8.43
N ILE A 6 12.47 12.76 8.85
CA ILE A 6 11.47 11.99 8.10
C ILE A 6 10.97 12.80 6.92
N ALA A 7 10.75 12.13 5.78
CA ALA A 7 10.15 12.72 4.61
C ALA A 7 9.01 11.85 4.08
N ALA A 8 7.94 12.51 3.62
CA ALA A 8 6.95 11.93 2.76
C ALA A 8 7.34 12.16 1.29
N PHE A 9 7.17 11.15 0.45
CA PHE A 9 7.57 11.19 -0.95
C PHE A 9 6.58 10.44 -1.85
N PRO A 10 6.30 10.94 -3.06
CA PRO A 10 5.44 10.23 -4.01
C PRO A 10 6.11 8.94 -4.48
N THR A 11 5.31 7.89 -4.64
CA THR A 11 5.69 6.65 -5.35
C THR A 11 4.68 6.39 -6.47
N GLU A 12 4.88 5.35 -7.28
CA GLU A 12 3.91 4.98 -8.31
C GLU A 12 2.56 4.53 -7.72
N THR A 13 2.55 4.00 -6.49
CA THR A 13 1.32 3.51 -5.84
C THR A 13 0.66 4.57 -4.97
N VAL A 14 1.34 4.92 -3.88
CA VAL A 14 0.88 5.84 -2.83
C VAL A 14 2.07 6.61 -2.29
N TYR A 15 1.86 7.70 -1.56
CA TYR A 15 2.96 8.36 -0.88
C TYR A 15 3.62 7.40 0.12
N GLY A 16 4.95 7.39 0.11
CA GLY A 16 5.77 6.80 1.14
C GLY A 16 6.05 7.79 2.25
N LEU A 17 6.28 7.30 3.46
CA LEU A 17 6.83 8.03 4.60
C LEU A 17 8.05 7.26 5.09
N GLY A 18 9.20 7.91 5.18
CA GLY A 18 10.42 7.21 5.54
C GLY A 18 11.53 8.11 6.05
N ILE A 19 12.60 7.45 6.47
CA ILE A 19 13.86 8.01 6.96
C ILE A 19 15.01 7.30 6.25
N SER A 20 16.18 7.94 6.10
CA SER A 20 17.36 7.23 5.58
C SER A 20 17.75 6.12 6.56
N ILE A 21 18.12 4.95 6.03
CA ILE A 21 18.49 3.79 6.84
C ILE A 21 19.71 4.04 7.74
N ARG A 22 20.52 5.04 7.38
CA ARG A 22 21.67 5.54 8.15
C ARG A 22 21.28 6.12 9.52
N PHE A 23 19.99 6.43 9.67
CA PHE A 23 19.38 7.02 10.85
C PHE A 23 18.27 6.09 11.39
N SER A 24 18.41 4.78 11.18
CA SER A 24 17.41 3.77 11.57
C SER A 24 17.21 3.69 13.08
N GLU A 25 18.14 4.20 13.90
CA GLU A 25 17.97 4.40 15.33
C GLU A 25 16.78 5.33 15.67
N PHE A 26 16.36 6.20 14.74
CA PHE A 26 15.20 7.08 14.89
C PHE A 26 13.92 6.50 14.28
N GLN A 27 13.88 5.22 13.88
CA GLN A 27 12.68 4.59 13.31
C GLN A 27 11.45 4.66 14.23
N ASP A 28 11.65 4.75 15.54
CA ASP A 28 10.58 4.91 16.53
C ASP A 28 9.77 6.20 16.30
N GLN A 29 10.38 7.25 15.76
CA GLN A 29 9.69 8.47 15.37
C GLN A 29 8.72 8.22 14.21
N LEU A 30 9.10 7.36 13.26
CA LEU A 30 8.24 6.97 12.14
C LEU A 30 6.99 6.23 12.63
N TYR A 31 7.17 5.31 13.59
CA TYR A 31 6.06 4.64 14.26
C TYR A 31 5.15 5.61 15.01
N ALA A 32 5.74 6.53 15.80
CA ALA A 32 5.00 7.50 16.59
C ALA A 32 4.19 8.48 15.72
N ILE A 33 4.80 9.07 14.68
CA ILE A 33 4.14 10.00 13.77
C ILE A 33 2.95 9.33 13.06
N LYS A 34 3.09 8.06 12.70
CA LYS A 34 2.05 7.28 12.01
C LYS A 34 1.01 6.66 12.96
N SER A 35 1.21 6.76 14.28
CA SER A 35 0.45 5.96 15.27
C SER A 35 0.43 4.46 14.90
N ARG A 36 1.58 3.93 14.48
CA ARG A 36 1.74 2.55 13.96
C ARG A 36 2.24 1.62 15.06
N GLU A 37 1.63 0.45 15.14
CA GLU A 37 2.11 -0.64 16.00
C GLU A 37 3.48 -1.16 15.54
N LYS A 38 4.41 -1.37 16.47
CA LYS A 38 5.77 -1.86 16.16
C LYS A 38 5.78 -3.27 15.55
N THR A 39 4.74 -4.06 15.78
CA THR A 39 4.55 -5.40 15.18
C THR A 39 4.43 -5.34 13.66
N LYS A 40 4.05 -4.19 13.09
CA LYS A 40 3.97 -3.99 11.64
C LYS A 40 5.34 -3.52 11.13
N GLN A 41 6.13 -4.45 10.62
CA GLN A 41 7.47 -4.19 10.09
C GLN A 41 7.47 -3.07 9.02
N LEU A 42 8.56 -2.31 8.97
CA LEU A 42 8.84 -1.32 7.93
C LEU A 42 9.49 -2.02 6.73
N VAL A 43 9.49 -1.35 5.58
CA VAL A 43 10.14 -1.86 4.37
C VAL A 43 11.35 -1.00 4.02
N ILE A 44 12.34 -1.60 3.37
CA ILE A 44 13.52 -0.90 2.87
C ILE A 44 13.31 -0.57 1.39
N TYR A 45 13.40 0.71 1.06
CA TYR A 45 13.43 1.18 -0.31
C TYR A 45 14.86 1.19 -0.82
N VAL A 46 15.08 0.55 -1.97
CA VAL A 46 16.37 0.42 -2.65
C VAL A 46 16.19 0.72 -4.15
N ASN A 47 17.29 1.05 -4.83
CA ASN A 47 17.29 1.39 -6.25
C ASN A 47 17.54 0.19 -7.18
N SER A 48 18.08 -0.91 -6.66
CA SER A 48 18.46 -2.06 -7.47
C SER A 48 18.36 -3.37 -6.69
N ILE A 49 18.32 -4.48 -7.43
CA ILE A 49 18.41 -5.83 -6.88
C ILE A 49 19.76 -6.07 -6.20
N GLN A 50 20.84 -5.50 -6.75
CA GLN A 50 22.15 -5.59 -6.11
C GLN A 50 22.14 -4.94 -4.72
N GLU A 51 21.60 -3.73 -4.59
CA GLU A 51 21.52 -3.03 -3.30
C GLU A 51 20.63 -3.80 -2.30
N MET A 52 19.58 -4.48 -2.79
CA MET A 52 18.78 -5.41 -1.99
C MET A 52 19.62 -6.58 -1.44
N GLN A 53 20.38 -7.25 -2.29
CA GLN A 53 21.24 -8.39 -1.90
C GLN A 53 22.36 -7.96 -0.96
N ASP A 54 22.97 -6.80 -1.20
CA ASP A 54 24.02 -6.23 -0.35
C ASP A 54 23.49 -5.99 1.07
N ILE A 55 22.32 -5.34 1.20
CA ILE A 55 21.67 -5.12 2.50
C ILE A 55 21.22 -6.45 3.12
N ALA A 56 20.71 -7.40 2.35
CA ALA A 56 20.32 -8.70 2.87
C ALA A 56 21.54 -9.57 3.28
N CYS A 57 22.74 -9.26 2.79
CA CYS A 57 23.92 -10.12 2.89
C CYS A 57 23.62 -11.54 2.38
N SER A 58 22.82 -11.65 1.33
CA SER A 58 22.37 -12.91 0.75
C SER A 58 21.88 -12.72 -0.68
N GLU A 59 22.08 -13.75 -1.51
CA GLU A 59 21.53 -13.81 -2.86
C GLU A 59 20.01 -13.99 -2.86
N LEU A 60 19.35 -13.48 -3.91
CA LEU A 60 17.93 -13.77 -4.11
C LEU A 60 17.73 -15.22 -4.53
N SER A 61 16.68 -15.84 -3.99
CA SER A 61 16.24 -17.16 -4.43
C SER A 61 15.68 -17.10 -5.86
N PRO A 62 15.61 -18.24 -6.58
CA PRO A 62 14.99 -18.29 -7.91
C PRO A 62 13.54 -17.80 -7.93
N LYS A 63 12.77 -18.04 -6.85
CA LYS A 63 11.39 -17.54 -6.74
C LYS A 63 11.35 -16.02 -6.57
N SER A 64 12.27 -15.45 -5.78
CA SER A 64 12.38 -14.01 -5.58
C SER A 64 12.83 -13.30 -6.87
N ILE A 65 13.81 -13.87 -7.59
CA ILE A 65 14.25 -13.38 -8.90
C ILE A 65 13.10 -13.35 -9.89
N LYS A 66 12.32 -14.45 -9.98
CA LYS A 66 11.17 -14.54 -10.89
C LYS A 66 10.17 -13.39 -10.69
N LEU A 67 9.86 -13.05 -9.44
CA LEU A 67 8.99 -11.92 -9.12
C LEU A 67 9.66 -10.57 -9.34
N ALA A 68 10.94 -10.44 -9.00
CA ALA A 68 11.71 -9.23 -9.23
C ALA A 68 11.74 -8.85 -10.72
N ASP A 69 12.07 -9.81 -11.60
CA ASP A 69 12.14 -9.60 -13.06
C ASP A 69 10.79 -9.21 -13.67
N THR A 70 9.69 -9.61 -13.03
CA THR A 70 8.33 -9.36 -13.54
C THR A 70 7.76 -8.04 -13.04
N PHE A 71 7.99 -7.69 -11.77
CA PHE A 71 7.25 -6.61 -11.10
C PHE A 71 8.12 -5.48 -10.55
N LEU A 72 9.45 -5.60 -10.58
CA LEU A 72 10.37 -4.57 -10.10
C LEU A 72 11.14 -3.92 -11.27
N PRO A 73 11.34 -2.59 -11.25
CA PRO A 73 10.78 -1.62 -10.30
C PRO A 73 9.26 -1.47 -10.48
N GLY A 74 8.51 -1.38 -9.39
CA GLY A 74 7.05 -1.34 -9.47
C GLY A 74 6.31 -1.72 -8.18
N PRO A 75 5.02 -2.08 -8.28
CA PRO A 75 4.10 -2.10 -7.16
C PRO A 75 4.15 -3.39 -6.33
N LEU A 76 5.34 -3.97 -6.17
CA LEU A 76 5.60 -5.15 -5.37
C LEU A 76 6.56 -4.84 -4.22
N THR A 77 6.34 -5.48 -3.08
CA THR A 77 7.27 -5.56 -1.97
C THR A 77 7.65 -7.01 -1.75
N LEU A 78 8.93 -7.33 -1.93
CA LEU A 78 9.48 -8.67 -1.76
C LEU A 78 9.96 -8.85 -0.32
N VAL A 79 9.38 -9.81 0.39
CA VAL A 79 9.84 -10.24 1.70
C VAL A 79 10.81 -11.40 1.50
N ILE A 80 12.05 -11.22 1.92
CA ILE A 80 13.12 -12.21 1.75
C ILE A 80 13.78 -12.54 3.09
N GLN A 81 14.34 -13.75 3.18
CA GLN A 81 15.28 -14.11 4.25
C GLN A 81 16.60 -13.36 4.03
N HIS A 82 17.34 -13.12 5.11
CA HIS A 82 18.64 -12.43 5.05
C HIS A 82 19.63 -13.01 6.06
N ASN A 83 20.91 -12.69 5.87
CA ASN A 83 21.99 -13.02 6.83
C ASN A 83 22.56 -11.77 7.52
N ASN A 84 21.99 -10.59 7.27
CA ASN A 84 22.48 -9.35 7.87
C ASN A 84 22.24 -9.31 9.40
N PRO A 85 23.30 -9.25 10.23
CA PRO A 85 23.18 -9.28 11.69
C PRO A 85 22.63 -7.98 12.30
N ASN A 86 22.51 -6.90 11.52
CA ASN A 86 21.96 -5.63 11.98
C ASN A 86 20.43 -5.64 12.07
N PHE A 87 19.77 -6.66 11.52
CA PHE A 87 18.32 -6.83 11.61
C PHE A 87 17.99 -8.01 12.53
N ILE A 88 17.12 -7.75 13.50
CA ILE A 88 16.69 -8.73 14.50
C ILE A 88 15.71 -9.73 13.90
N GLU A 89 14.88 -9.27 12.97
CA GLU A 89 13.88 -10.10 12.32
C GLU A 89 14.53 -11.11 11.38
N LYS A 90 13.80 -12.19 11.04
CA LYS A 90 14.31 -13.21 10.11
C LYS A 90 14.14 -12.80 8.65
N THR A 91 13.22 -11.88 8.38
CA THR A 91 12.88 -11.44 7.03
C THR A 91 12.84 -9.93 6.94
N ILE A 92 13.18 -9.41 5.78
CA ILE A 92 13.10 -7.97 5.45
C ILE A 92 12.22 -7.83 4.21
N GLY A 93 11.32 -6.85 4.25
CA GLY A 93 10.57 -6.41 3.07
C GLY A 93 11.34 -5.35 2.30
N PHE A 94 11.59 -5.58 1.02
CA PHE A 94 12.24 -4.64 0.13
C PHE A 94 11.30 -4.11 -0.96
N ARG A 95 11.51 -2.86 -1.34
CA ARG A 95 10.73 -2.17 -2.38
C ARG A 95 11.67 -1.44 -3.34
N ILE A 96 11.48 -1.67 -4.63
CA ILE A 96 12.12 -0.88 -5.70
C ILE A 96 11.00 -0.11 -6.40
N SER A 97 10.88 1.18 -6.11
CA SER A 97 9.86 2.02 -6.74
C SER A 97 10.28 2.40 -8.17
N SER A 98 9.33 2.44 -9.09
CA SER A 98 9.53 2.97 -10.44
C SER A 98 9.47 4.50 -10.49
N HIS A 99 9.11 5.16 -9.37
CA HIS A 99 8.93 6.60 -9.33
C HIS A 99 10.28 7.34 -9.26
N PRO A 100 10.54 8.32 -10.16
CA PRO A 100 11.85 8.97 -10.28
C PRO A 100 12.27 9.72 -9.01
N VAL A 101 11.33 10.33 -8.27
CA VAL A 101 11.62 11.02 -7.01
C VAL A 101 12.21 10.06 -5.96
N VAL A 102 11.72 8.82 -5.89
CA VAL A 102 12.26 7.83 -4.93
C VAL A 102 13.69 7.46 -5.31
N ARG A 103 13.93 7.26 -6.62
CA ARG A 103 15.26 6.94 -7.14
C ARG A 103 16.27 8.03 -6.83
N GLU A 104 15.91 9.28 -7.11
CA GLU A 104 16.75 10.44 -6.81
C GLU A 104 16.97 10.60 -5.31
N LEU A 105 15.95 10.38 -4.49
CA LEU A 105 16.07 10.45 -3.04
C LEU A 105 17.08 9.43 -2.52
N ILE A 106 16.98 8.17 -2.93
CA ILE A 106 17.91 7.10 -2.54
C ILE A 106 19.33 7.40 -3.04
N ASN A 107 19.49 7.90 -4.26
CA ASN A 107 20.81 8.29 -4.78
C ASN A 107 21.49 9.38 -3.92
N ASN A 108 20.71 10.27 -3.31
CA ASN A 108 21.24 11.36 -2.50
C ASN A 108 21.49 10.98 -1.02
N VAL A 109 20.68 10.09 -0.46
CA VAL A 109 20.67 9.84 1.01
C VAL A 109 20.86 8.37 1.40
N GLY A 110 21.04 7.49 0.42
CA GLY A 110 21.07 6.04 0.57
C GLY A 110 19.67 5.41 0.71
N PRO A 111 19.62 4.09 0.93
CA PRO A 111 18.37 3.35 1.15
C PRO A 111 17.50 3.96 2.23
N LEU A 112 16.18 3.81 2.10
CA LEU A 112 15.21 4.37 3.04
C LEU A 112 14.50 3.29 3.81
N LEU A 113 14.32 3.48 5.11
CA LEU A 113 13.38 2.70 5.90
C LEU A 113 12.03 3.42 5.90
N GLY A 114 10.96 2.75 5.51
CA GLY A 114 9.68 3.43 5.30
C GLY A 114 8.43 2.57 5.34
N THR A 115 7.31 3.25 5.12
CA THR A 115 5.94 2.72 5.06
C THR A 115 5.10 3.64 4.19
N SER A 116 3.79 3.40 4.04
CA SER A 116 2.89 4.34 3.36
C SER A 116 2.64 5.59 4.21
N ALA A 117 2.43 6.75 3.59
CA ALA A 117 2.10 8.01 4.25
C ALA A 117 0.58 8.09 4.49
N ASN A 118 0.18 7.70 5.69
CA ASN A 118 -1.18 7.85 6.22
C ASN A 118 -1.17 7.59 7.71
N ILE A 119 -2.11 8.14 8.46
CA ILE A 119 -2.37 7.67 9.83
C ILE A 119 -2.74 6.17 9.76
N SER A 120 -2.26 5.37 10.71
CA SER A 120 -2.53 3.92 10.70
C SER A 120 -4.03 3.62 10.62
N ASN A 121 -4.40 2.69 9.73
CA ASN A 121 -5.78 2.30 9.39
C ASN A 121 -6.62 3.36 8.64
N PHE A 122 -6.06 4.54 8.36
CA PHE A 122 -6.59 5.51 7.40
C PHE A 122 -6.13 5.15 5.97
N PRO A 123 -6.86 5.50 4.89
CA PRO A 123 -6.40 5.19 3.55
C PRO A 123 -5.12 5.97 3.22
N PRO A 124 -4.17 5.37 2.48
CA PRO A 124 -2.94 6.04 2.04
C PRO A 124 -3.21 7.36 1.30
N ALA A 125 -2.32 8.34 1.46
CA ALA A 125 -2.33 9.57 0.66
C ALA A 125 -1.73 9.33 -0.74
N ILE A 126 -2.27 10.01 -1.75
CA ILE A 126 -1.75 10.04 -3.12
C ILE A 126 -1.35 11.43 -3.61
N THR A 127 -1.67 12.46 -2.84
CA THR A 127 -1.32 13.84 -3.14
C THR A 127 -0.56 14.49 -2.00
N TYR A 128 0.22 15.52 -2.33
CA TYR A 128 0.87 16.39 -1.35
C TYR A 128 -0.13 16.94 -0.31
N ALA A 129 -1.30 17.39 -0.78
CA ALA A 129 -2.33 17.98 0.08
C ALA A 129 -2.89 16.98 1.11
N GLU A 130 -3.10 15.72 0.69
CA GLU A 130 -3.53 14.66 1.59
C GLU A 130 -2.47 14.31 2.64
N VAL A 131 -1.17 14.32 2.28
CA VAL A 131 -0.09 14.15 3.26
C VAL A 131 -0.06 15.30 4.25
N GLN A 132 -0.16 16.54 3.77
CA GLN A 132 -0.18 17.73 4.62
C GLN A 132 -1.36 17.67 5.61
N GLN A 133 -2.51 17.17 5.16
CA GLN A 133 -3.68 16.98 6.02
C GLN A 133 -3.45 15.87 7.07
N ASP A 134 -2.94 14.71 6.66
CA ASP A 134 -2.72 13.57 7.57
C ASP A 134 -1.66 13.84 8.65
N PHE A 135 -0.66 14.65 8.31
CA PHE A 135 0.48 14.93 9.17
C PHE A 135 0.55 16.41 9.56
N LEU A 136 -0.61 17.06 9.65
CA LEU A 136 -0.71 18.42 10.17
C LEU A 136 0.02 18.51 11.53
N ASP A 137 0.82 19.55 11.70
CA ASP A 137 1.65 19.80 12.89
C ASP A 137 2.75 18.78 13.19
N LYS A 138 3.10 17.88 12.26
CA LYS A 138 4.25 16.98 12.39
C LYS A 138 5.48 17.58 11.68
N ASP A 139 6.66 17.48 12.30
CA ASP A 139 7.94 17.86 11.66
C ASP A 139 8.37 16.78 10.65
N ILE A 140 7.73 16.79 9.48
CA ILE A 140 8.12 15.96 8.33
C ILE A 140 8.35 16.85 7.11
N ALA A 141 9.33 16.50 6.30
CA ALA A 141 9.44 17.07 4.96
C ALA A 141 8.40 16.41 4.04
N ILE A 142 7.83 17.15 3.10
CA ILE A 142 6.91 16.60 2.09
C ILE A 142 7.47 16.97 0.71
N LEU A 143 7.81 15.96 -0.08
CA LEU A 143 8.23 16.13 -1.47
C LEU A 143 6.98 16.23 -2.36
N SER A 144 6.97 17.18 -3.29
CA SER A 144 5.86 17.36 -4.22
C SER A 144 5.79 16.24 -5.27
N GLY A 145 4.58 15.92 -5.71
CA GLY A 145 4.29 14.96 -6.77
C GLY A 145 2.91 14.31 -6.59
N THR A 146 2.60 13.36 -7.46
CA THR A 146 1.35 12.60 -7.45
C THR A 146 1.63 11.13 -7.64
N CYS A 147 0.77 10.28 -7.09
CA CYS A 147 0.82 8.84 -7.30
C CYS A 147 -0.19 8.43 -8.40
N ASP A 148 0.11 7.32 -9.10
CA ASP A 148 -0.67 6.92 -10.28
C ASP A 148 -1.89 6.07 -9.93
N PHE A 149 -1.81 5.22 -8.89
CA PHE A 149 -2.79 4.14 -8.69
C PHE A 149 -3.67 4.25 -7.44
N GLY A 150 -3.28 4.99 -6.39
CA GLY A 150 -4.08 5.03 -5.16
C GLY A 150 -3.90 3.84 -4.23
N LEU A 151 -3.60 2.68 -4.80
CA LEU A 151 -3.56 1.44 -4.07
C LEU A 151 -2.15 1.00 -3.71
N GLU A 152 -1.98 0.48 -2.50
CA GLU A 152 -0.69 0.08 -1.98
C GLU A 152 -0.07 -1.11 -2.71
N THR A 153 1.23 -1.33 -2.50
CA THR A 153 1.91 -2.51 -3.01
C THR A 153 1.41 -3.82 -2.43
N THR A 154 1.46 -4.84 -3.26
CA THR A 154 1.37 -6.23 -2.80
C THR A 154 2.64 -6.60 -2.04
N VAL A 155 2.50 -7.17 -0.85
CA VAL A 155 3.60 -7.62 0.01
C VAL A 155 3.60 -9.13 0.03
N VAL A 156 4.65 -9.74 -0.54
CA VAL A 156 4.72 -11.18 -0.79
C VAL A 156 6.03 -11.77 -0.29
N ASP A 157 5.93 -12.93 0.36
CA ASP A 157 7.03 -13.85 0.61
C ASP A 157 6.89 -15.02 -0.38
N PRO A 158 7.70 -15.04 -1.46
CA PRO A 158 7.62 -16.08 -2.47
C PRO A 158 8.15 -17.43 -1.98
N GLU A 159 9.01 -17.47 -0.96
CA GLU A 159 9.55 -18.72 -0.44
C GLU A 159 8.45 -19.55 0.22
N ASN A 160 7.66 -18.88 1.06
CA ASN A 160 6.56 -19.49 1.79
C ASN A 160 5.21 -19.44 1.04
N LEU A 161 5.21 -18.96 -0.21
CA LEU A 161 3.99 -18.71 -1.00
C LEU A 161 2.94 -17.94 -0.18
N LYS A 162 3.36 -16.88 0.50
CA LYS A 162 2.54 -16.11 1.43
C LYS A 162 2.37 -14.68 0.95
N ILE A 163 1.14 -14.17 0.99
CA ILE A 163 0.83 -12.76 0.75
C ILE A 163 0.46 -12.14 2.09
N TYR A 164 1.28 -11.22 2.58
CA TYR A 164 1.01 -10.47 3.82
C TYR A 164 -0.04 -9.39 3.61
N ARG A 165 -0.07 -8.82 2.39
CA ARG A 165 -1.07 -7.86 1.96
C ARG A 165 -1.20 -7.94 0.45
N GLU A 166 -2.41 -8.20 -0.03
CA GLU A 166 -2.74 -8.03 -1.43
C GLU A 166 -2.90 -6.54 -1.75
N GLY A 167 -2.25 -6.11 -2.82
CA GLY A 167 -2.24 -4.74 -3.33
C GLY A 167 -2.40 -4.74 -4.84
N LEU A 168 -1.68 -3.85 -5.54
CA LEU A 168 -1.88 -3.62 -6.97
C LEU A 168 -1.52 -4.83 -7.86
N VAL A 169 -0.66 -5.72 -7.37
CA VAL A 169 -0.38 -7.01 -8.01
C VAL A 169 -1.33 -8.05 -7.40
N PRO A 170 -2.42 -8.45 -8.09
CA PRO A 170 -3.39 -9.38 -7.53
C PRO A 170 -2.79 -10.77 -7.32
N CYS A 171 -3.32 -11.50 -6.34
CA CYS A 171 -2.92 -12.87 -6.00
C CYS A 171 -2.94 -13.78 -7.23
N SER A 172 -3.97 -13.65 -8.07
CA SER A 172 -4.12 -14.45 -9.31
C SER A 172 -2.94 -14.30 -10.27
N GLN A 173 -2.32 -13.12 -10.37
CA GLN A 173 -1.11 -12.93 -11.19
C GLN A 173 0.09 -13.68 -10.61
N LEU A 174 0.24 -13.65 -9.28
CA LEU A 174 1.30 -14.40 -8.59
C LEU A 174 1.08 -15.91 -8.76
N GLU A 175 -0.14 -16.40 -8.57
CA GLU A 175 -0.49 -17.81 -8.74
C GLU A 175 -0.25 -18.31 -10.17
N ASN A 176 -0.57 -17.49 -11.18
CA ASN A 176 -0.29 -17.81 -12.59
C ASN A 176 1.21 -17.93 -12.87
N ILE A 177 2.04 -17.09 -12.25
CA ILE A 177 3.51 -17.14 -12.40
C ILE A 177 4.07 -18.41 -11.77
N PHE A 178 3.56 -18.84 -10.61
CA PHE A 178 4.11 -19.99 -9.88
C PHE A 178 3.43 -21.32 -10.20
N GLY A 179 2.23 -21.31 -10.79
CA GLY A 179 1.40 -22.51 -10.92
C GLY A 179 0.99 -23.08 -9.56
N ALA A 180 0.92 -22.26 -8.52
CA ALA A 180 0.67 -22.66 -7.15
C ALA A 180 -0.11 -21.59 -6.39
N SER A 181 -0.97 -22.01 -5.46
CA SER A 181 -1.78 -21.09 -4.66
C SER A 181 -0.98 -20.37 -3.58
N PHE A 182 -1.32 -19.10 -3.34
CA PHE A 182 -0.72 -18.32 -2.25
C PHE A 182 -1.65 -18.27 -1.02
N LYS A 183 -1.05 -18.37 0.17
CA LYS A 183 -1.78 -18.13 1.42
C LYS A 183 -1.82 -16.63 1.71
N ILE A 184 -3.01 -16.04 1.67
CA ILE A 184 -3.23 -14.64 2.06
C ILE A 184 -3.38 -14.57 3.59
N GLU A 185 -2.54 -13.78 4.25
CA GLU A 185 -2.68 -13.46 5.65
C GLU A 185 -3.81 -12.45 5.83
N GLN A 186 -4.95 -12.90 6.34
CA GLN A 186 -6.04 -12.00 6.68
C GLN A 186 -5.61 -11.10 7.83
N THR A 187 -5.36 -9.83 7.55
CA THR A 187 -5.26 -8.81 8.61
C THR A 187 -6.68 -8.54 9.11
N SER A 188 -7.11 -9.30 10.13
CA SER A 188 -8.42 -9.16 10.79
C SER A 188 -8.53 -7.89 11.65
N THR A 189 -8.00 -6.76 11.20
CA THR A 189 -8.34 -5.49 11.82
C THR A 189 -9.69 -5.06 11.26
N LYS A 190 -10.74 -5.17 12.08
CA LYS A 190 -12.03 -4.51 11.81
C LYS A 190 -11.75 -3.06 11.46
N LYS A 191 -11.84 -2.74 10.17
CA LYS A 191 -11.66 -1.37 9.72
C LYS A 191 -12.80 -0.54 10.31
N PRO A 192 -12.56 0.71 10.75
CA PRO A 192 -13.59 1.54 11.37
C PRO A 192 -14.65 2.05 10.36
N TRP A 193 -14.65 1.49 9.15
CA TRP A 193 -15.42 1.88 7.98
C TRP A 193 -15.90 0.64 7.22
N GLN A 194 -16.97 0.80 6.46
CA GLN A 194 -17.61 -0.22 5.64
C GLN A 194 -17.60 0.19 4.17
N ILE A 195 -17.29 -0.77 3.30
CA ILE A 195 -17.47 -0.65 1.86
C ILE A 195 -18.56 -1.63 1.45
N TYR A 196 -19.49 -1.16 0.62
CA TYR A 196 -20.41 -2.01 -0.13
C TYR A 196 -20.27 -1.69 -1.61
N SER A 197 -20.29 -2.71 -2.45
CA SER A 197 -20.24 -2.57 -3.90
C SER A 197 -21.51 -3.16 -4.51
N PHE A 198 -22.08 -2.51 -5.51
CA PHE A 198 -23.30 -2.95 -6.20
C PHE A 198 -23.07 -2.94 -7.71
N LYS A 199 -23.58 -3.93 -8.43
CA LYS A 199 -23.45 -3.95 -9.89
C LYS A 199 -24.21 -2.80 -10.57
N THR A 200 -25.29 -2.32 -9.97
CA THR A 200 -26.16 -1.29 -10.55
C THR A 200 -26.72 -0.36 -9.47
N LEU A 201 -27.10 0.86 -9.87
CA LEU A 201 -27.84 1.79 -9.02
C LEU A 201 -29.15 1.20 -8.48
N LYS A 202 -29.82 0.35 -9.28
CA LYS A 202 -31.06 -0.32 -8.86
C LYS A 202 -30.84 -1.20 -7.63
N LEU A 203 -29.78 -2.01 -7.63
CA LEU A 203 -29.42 -2.86 -6.50
C LEU A 203 -29.04 -2.03 -5.27
N LEU A 204 -28.31 -0.93 -5.48
CA LEU A 204 -27.99 0.00 -4.40
C LEU A 204 -29.26 0.58 -3.76
N HIS A 205 -30.20 1.07 -4.57
CA HIS A 205 -31.46 1.63 -4.04
C HIS A 205 -32.27 0.59 -3.27
N GLN A 206 -32.39 -0.63 -3.80
CA GLN A 206 -33.07 -1.73 -3.10
C GLN A 206 -32.43 -2.03 -1.73
N PHE A 207 -31.10 -2.01 -1.67
CA PHE A 207 -30.38 -2.18 -0.40
C PHE A 207 -30.65 -1.04 0.58
N VAL A 208 -30.58 0.21 0.14
CA VAL A 208 -30.81 1.38 1.00
C VAL A 208 -32.27 1.45 1.49
N GLU A 209 -33.24 1.01 0.69
CA GLU A 209 -34.64 0.90 1.10
C GLU A 209 -34.85 -0.21 2.13
N GLN A 210 -34.20 -1.37 1.95
CA GLN A 210 -34.34 -2.53 2.82
C GLN A 210 -33.63 -2.36 4.16
N TYR A 211 -32.46 -1.73 4.17
CA TYR A 211 -31.64 -1.52 5.35
C TYR A 211 -31.63 -0.04 5.67
N SER A 212 -32.23 0.40 6.78
CA SER A 212 -32.18 1.79 7.24
C SER A 212 -30.73 2.24 7.44
N PHE A 213 -30.14 2.78 6.38
CA PHE A 213 -28.71 3.06 6.31
C PHE A 213 -28.44 4.50 6.74
N PRO A 214 -27.63 4.74 7.79
CA PRO A 214 -27.17 6.09 8.06
C PRO A 214 -26.18 6.53 6.97
N TYR A 215 -26.25 7.81 6.61
CA TYR A 215 -25.40 8.59 5.72
C TYR A 215 -24.12 7.90 5.19
N GLY A 216 -23.96 7.87 3.87
CA GLY A 216 -22.76 7.41 3.19
C GLY A 216 -22.62 8.03 1.80
N LEU A 217 -21.39 8.03 1.27
CA LEU A 217 -21.10 8.55 -0.07
C LEU A 217 -21.32 7.48 -1.13
N ILE A 218 -22.14 7.82 -2.13
CA ILE A 218 -22.29 7.01 -3.35
C ILE A 218 -21.21 7.43 -4.33
N VAL A 219 -20.47 6.46 -4.87
CA VAL A 219 -19.46 6.65 -5.89
C VAL A 219 -19.81 5.77 -7.09
N GLU A 220 -20.24 6.40 -8.17
CA GLU A 220 -20.50 5.76 -9.44
C GLU A 220 -19.22 5.69 -10.28
N ASN A 221 -19.04 4.61 -11.03
CA ASN A 221 -17.88 4.37 -11.90
C ASN A 221 -16.54 4.59 -11.16
N PRO A 222 -16.28 3.83 -10.08
CA PRO A 222 -15.04 3.95 -9.35
C PRO A 222 -13.84 3.67 -10.26
N SER A 223 -12.80 4.46 -10.07
CA SER A 223 -11.53 4.42 -10.78
C SER A 223 -10.38 4.50 -9.77
N PRO A 224 -9.15 4.15 -10.16
CA PRO A 224 -7.96 4.37 -9.32
C PRO A 224 -7.84 5.82 -8.82
N SER A 225 -8.25 6.79 -9.64
CA SER A 225 -8.16 8.23 -9.32
C SER A 225 -9.23 8.74 -8.37
N ASN A 226 -10.36 8.04 -8.18
CA ASN A 226 -11.45 8.49 -7.31
C ASN A 226 -11.72 7.57 -6.11
N PHE A 227 -11.24 6.33 -6.13
CA PHE A 227 -11.55 5.34 -5.10
C PHE A 227 -11.02 5.77 -3.73
N TYR A 228 -9.72 6.02 -3.63
CA TYR A 228 -9.09 6.43 -2.38
C TYR A 228 -9.51 7.84 -1.93
N PRO A 229 -9.57 8.85 -2.81
CA PRO A 229 -10.10 10.16 -2.41
C PRO A 229 -11.53 10.09 -1.84
N SER A 230 -12.40 9.26 -2.44
CA SER A 230 -13.76 9.07 -1.94
C SER A 230 -13.78 8.39 -0.57
N LEU A 231 -12.94 7.36 -0.39
CA LEU A 231 -12.79 6.68 0.89
C LEU A 231 -12.24 7.63 1.98
N ARG A 232 -11.23 8.43 1.66
CA ARG A 232 -10.66 9.45 2.57
C ARG A 232 -11.68 10.51 2.93
N LYS A 233 -12.47 10.98 1.96
CA LYS A 233 -13.57 11.94 2.20
C LYS A 233 -14.56 11.39 3.22
N VAL A 234 -15.10 10.19 3.01
CA VAL A 234 -16.05 9.57 3.95
C VAL A 234 -15.42 9.39 5.33
N MET A 235 -14.20 8.86 5.37
CA MET A 235 -13.53 8.60 6.65
C MET A 235 -13.14 9.86 7.43
N SER A 236 -13.14 11.02 6.78
CA SER A 236 -12.96 12.33 7.43
C SER A 236 -14.27 12.92 7.98
N THR A 237 -15.43 12.33 7.68
CA THR A 237 -16.74 12.75 8.21
C THR A 237 -17.22 11.80 9.31
N LYS A 238 -18.44 12.03 9.83
CA LYS A 238 -19.11 11.10 10.75
C LYS A 238 -19.60 9.83 10.04
N GLU A 239 -19.64 9.85 8.71
CA GLU A 239 -20.11 8.76 7.88
C GLU A 239 -19.03 7.68 7.85
N LYS A 240 -19.41 6.44 8.15
CA LYS A 240 -18.47 5.31 8.19
C LYS A 240 -18.65 4.38 7.00
N THR A 241 -19.39 4.80 5.97
CA THR A 241 -19.78 3.92 4.86
C THR A 241 -19.60 4.56 3.50
N VAL A 242 -18.98 3.81 2.58
CA VAL A 242 -18.90 4.14 1.15
C VAL A 242 -19.69 3.09 0.36
N LEU A 243 -20.49 3.55 -0.59
CA LEU A 243 -21.28 2.71 -1.49
C LEU A 243 -20.74 2.89 -2.92
N PHE A 244 -20.17 1.85 -3.51
CA PHE A 244 -19.68 1.87 -4.88
C PHE A 244 -20.69 1.22 -5.83
N VAL A 245 -20.88 1.83 -7.00
CA VAL A 245 -21.59 1.20 -8.12
C VAL A 245 -20.55 0.74 -9.14
N TYR A 246 -20.30 -0.57 -9.18
CA TYR A 246 -19.27 -1.22 -9.97
C TYR A 246 -19.71 -2.61 -10.42
N ASP A 247 -19.65 -2.83 -11.73
CA ASP A 247 -19.80 -4.15 -12.35
C ASP A 247 -18.47 -4.57 -13.01
N PRO A 248 -17.83 -5.68 -12.58
CA PRO A 248 -16.56 -6.12 -13.14
C PRO A 248 -16.61 -6.47 -14.64
N ILE A 249 -17.80 -6.66 -15.21
CA ILE A 249 -17.98 -6.99 -16.64
C ILE A 249 -18.11 -5.72 -17.49
N THR A 250 -18.86 -4.73 -17.00
CA THR A 250 -19.27 -3.57 -17.81
C THR A 250 -18.60 -2.26 -17.41
N SER A 251 -17.93 -2.21 -16.26
CA SER A 251 -17.22 -1.00 -15.82
C SER A 251 -16.00 -0.70 -16.68
N LEU A 252 -15.72 0.60 -16.85
CA LEU A 252 -14.56 1.08 -17.60
C LEU A 252 -13.21 0.76 -16.95
N TYR A 253 -13.21 0.36 -15.67
CA TYR A 253 -12.00 0.14 -14.86
C TYR A 253 -11.99 -1.30 -14.29
N PRO A 254 -11.84 -2.34 -15.13
CA PRO A 254 -11.84 -3.75 -14.69
C PRO A 254 -10.73 -4.05 -13.64
N GLU A 255 -9.66 -3.27 -13.62
CA GLU A 255 -8.60 -3.31 -12.62
C GLU A 255 -9.07 -3.00 -11.20
N MET A 256 -10.26 -2.41 -11.03
CA MET A 256 -10.88 -2.19 -9.72
C MET A 256 -11.52 -3.45 -9.13
N ALA A 257 -11.69 -4.52 -9.93
CA ALA A 257 -12.37 -5.73 -9.51
C ALA A 257 -11.78 -6.36 -8.24
N PRO A 258 -10.45 -6.53 -8.08
CA PRO A 258 -9.88 -7.10 -6.86
C PRO A 258 -10.26 -6.33 -5.58
N TYR A 259 -10.57 -5.03 -5.68
CA TYR A 259 -10.88 -4.19 -4.52
C TYR A 259 -12.37 -4.11 -4.22
N LEU A 260 -13.23 -4.19 -5.24
CA LEU A 260 -14.66 -3.97 -5.09
C LEU A 260 -15.46 -5.27 -5.07
N VAL A 261 -15.00 -6.32 -5.77
CA VAL A 261 -15.66 -7.64 -5.80
C VAL A 261 -15.74 -8.29 -4.41
N PRO A 262 -14.72 -8.20 -3.53
CA PRO A 262 -14.84 -8.74 -2.17
C PRO A 262 -15.96 -8.10 -1.34
N TYR A 263 -16.44 -6.92 -1.72
CA TYR A 263 -17.53 -6.19 -1.08
C TYR A 263 -18.83 -6.20 -1.90
N LEU A 264 -18.91 -7.03 -2.95
CA LEU A 264 -20.06 -7.05 -3.85
C LEU A 264 -21.30 -7.63 -3.17
N VAL A 265 -22.35 -6.84 -3.17
CA VAL A 265 -23.66 -7.17 -2.64
C VAL A 265 -24.53 -7.68 -3.79
N ASN A 266 -24.97 -8.95 -3.69
CA ASN A 266 -25.72 -9.66 -4.73
C ASN A 266 -27.21 -9.85 -4.40
N ILE A 267 -27.78 -8.95 -3.59
CA ILE A 267 -29.17 -9.04 -3.11
C ILE A 267 -30.16 -8.94 -4.27
#